data_AF-A0A2M4BVF9-F1
#
_entry.id   AF-A0A2M4BVF9-F1
#
_cell.length_a   1.000
_cell.length_b   1.000
_cell.length_c   1.000
_cell.angle_alpha   90.00
_cell.angle_beta   90.00
_cell.angle_gamma   90.00
#
_symmetry.space_group_name_H-M   'P 1'
#
loop_
_entity.id
_entity.type
_entity.pdbx_description
1 polymer ?
#
loop_
_entity_poly.entity_id
_entity_poly.type
_entity_poly.pdbx_seq_one_letter_code
_entity_poly.pdbx_strand_id
1 'polypeptide(L)'
;NSTKIKSFSDIRCKSTVSSSLKPRNSVCANGRGQVYDVGFEVNGLPFIKYFHTCYDNEKSSAIYSEHFLSGRSLNYAEINNNRPSFKLGGITSKVRLASVYTQNHQYDRFEKILGSSTQASQYVNSSSYLAKGHLTPDGDAIMNSWAAATYFFINVAPQWQIINAGNWLRIENAVRKVAIRLNDTVRVLTGVHDVLQLPNTEGQQVTITLSENGLVEIPKWLWKVVIHEPSNSAVVFITSNNPFANISEILCKNICYLHSWHQEEFLDYRKGFTYCCSLIDARKVIHFLPVTINTPAILEP
;
A
#
# COMPACT_ATOMS: atom_id res chain seq x y z
N ASN A 1 18.55 12.61 -46.84
CA ASN A 1 18.35 12.63 -45.37
C ASN A 1 17.59 13.87 -44.96
N SER A 2 16.25 13.78 -44.84
CA SER A 2 15.42 14.90 -44.39
C SER A 2 15.23 14.83 -42.88
N THR A 3 15.97 15.64 -42.14
CA THR A 3 15.68 15.88 -40.72
C THR A 3 14.30 16.52 -40.61
N LYS A 4 13.35 15.84 -39.94
CA LYS A 4 12.02 16.40 -39.67
C LYS A 4 12.07 17.12 -38.33
N ILE A 5 11.98 18.44 -38.35
CA ILE A 5 11.77 19.27 -37.15
C ILE A 5 10.27 19.23 -36.82
N LYS A 6 9.94 18.89 -35.57
CA LYS A 6 8.57 18.83 -35.04
C LYS A 6 8.50 19.65 -33.76
N SER A 7 7.38 20.35 -33.55
CA SER A 7 7.11 20.95 -32.25
C SER A 7 6.98 19.84 -31.22
N PHE A 8 7.47 20.07 -29.99
CA PHE A 8 7.27 19.13 -28.89
C PHE A 8 5.78 18.84 -28.66
N SER A 9 4.90 19.84 -28.88
CA SER A 9 3.44 19.70 -28.80
C SER A 9 2.85 18.69 -29.80
N ASP A 10 3.56 18.40 -30.89
CA ASP A 10 3.10 17.49 -31.95
C ASP A 10 3.51 16.04 -31.67
N ILE A 11 4.36 15.82 -30.66
CA ILE A 11 4.82 14.50 -30.24
C ILE A 11 3.80 13.93 -29.26
N ARG A 12 3.04 12.95 -29.71
CA ARG A 12 2.08 12.21 -28.89
C ARG A 12 2.22 10.72 -29.13
N CYS A 13 1.98 9.92 -28.10
CA CYS A 13 1.90 8.48 -28.24
C CYS A 13 0.69 8.10 -29.12
N LYS A 14 0.88 7.15 -30.04
CA LYS A 14 -0.21 6.62 -30.88
C LYS A 14 -1.29 5.91 -30.06
N SER A 15 -0.90 5.36 -28.91
CA SER A 15 -1.77 4.71 -27.93
C SER A 15 -1.18 4.87 -26.53
N THR A 16 -2.01 4.72 -25.50
CA THR A 16 -1.56 4.74 -24.10
C THR A 16 -0.56 3.61 -23.86
N VAL A 17 0.54 3.92 -23.17
CA VAL A 17 1.53 2.92 -22.75
C VAL A 17 0.87 2.03 -21.68
N SER A 18 0.78 0.74 -21.96
CA SER A 18 0.20 -0.23 -21.03
C SER A 18 1.28 -0.79 -20.13
N SER A 19 1.02 -0.79 -18.83
CA SER A 19 1.88 -1.46 -17.85
C SER A 19 1.68 -2.97 -17.84
N SER A 20 2.75 -3.72 -17.57
CA SER A 20 2.76 -5.17 -17.39
C SER A 20 3.47 -5.57 -16.09
N LEU A 21 3.30 -6.84 -15.71
CA LEU A 21 3.97 -7.47 -14.57
C LEU A 21 5.07 -8.39 -15.09
N LYS A 22 6.23 -8.36 -14.43
CA LYS A 22 7.33 -9.28 -14.71
C LYS A 22 7.70 -10.04 -13.42
N PRO A 23 7.42 -11.36 -13.32
CA PRO A 23 7.82 -12.13 -12.15
C PRO A 23 9.35 -12.21 -12.06
N ARG A 24 9.88 -12.16 -10.83
CA ARG A 24 11.29 -12.46 -10.56
C ARG A 24 11.46 -13.89 -10.08
N ASN A 25 12.64 -14.45 -10.31
CA ASN A 25 13.11 -15.71 -9.72
C ASN A 25 13.64 -15.49 -8.29
N SER A 26 12.92 -14.69 -7.50
CA SER A 26 13.31 -14.37 -6.12
C SER A 26 12.09 -14.39 -5.22
N VAL A 27 12.25 -15.05 -4.07
CA VAL A 27 11.26 -15.03 -3.00
C VAL A 27 11.46 -13.80 -2.11
N CYS A 28 10.42 -13.44 -1.36
CA CYS A 28 10.42 -12.35 -0.41
C CYS A 28 9.67 -12.75 0.85
N ALA A 29 9.77 -11.91 1.87
CA ALA A 29 9.15 -12.12 3.17
C ALA A 29 9.38 -13.52 3.75
N ASN A 30 10.66 -13.89 3.88
CA ASN A 30 11.10 -15.18 4.43
C ASN A 30 10.52 -16.40 3.69
N GLY A 31 10.37 -16.30 2.36
CA GLY A 31 9.88 -17.38 1.51
C GLY A 31 8.36 -17.40 1.33
N ARG A 32 7.61 -16.52 2.03
CA ARG A 32 6.15 -16.46 1.92
C ARG A 32 5.67 -15.93 0.57
N GLY A 33 6.38 -14.98 -0.01
CA GLY A 33 5.96 -14.29 -1.23
C GLY A 33 6.93 -14.45 -2.40
N GLN A 34 6.44 -14.11 -3.59
CA GLN A 34 7.23 -13.93 -4.79
C GLN A 34 7.33 -12.43 -5.13
N VAL A 35 8.49 -12.02 -5.65
CA VAL A 35 8.68 -10.63 -6.12
C VAL A 35 8.21 -10.50 -7.57
N TYR A 36 7.45 -9.45 -7.84
CA TYR A 36 7.03 -9.04 -9.18
C TYR A 36 7.43 -7.59 -9.42
N ASP A 37 8.01 -7.33 -10.60
CA ASP A 37 8.22 -5.98 -11.09
C ASP A 37 6.98 -5.47 -11.82
N VAL A 38 6.63 -4.22 -11.55
CA VAL A 38 5.56 -3.50 -12.24
C VAL A 38 6.20 -2.39 -13.07
N GLY A 39 5.85 -2.30 -14.34
CA GLY A 39 6.55 -1.42 -15.26
C GLY A 39 6.06 -1.53 -16.69
N PHE A 40 6.96 -1.28 -17.63
CA PHE A 40 6.62 -1.12 -19.04
C PHE A 40 7.54 -1.93 -19.94
N GLU A 41 6.92 -2.61 -20.91
CA GLU A 41 7.62 -3.22 -22.04
C GLU A 41 7.69 -2.21 -23.19
N VAL A 42 8.92 -1.89 -23.61
CA VAL A 42 9.17 -1.00 -24.73
C VAL A 42 10.04 -1.75 -25.73
N ASN A 43 9.60 -1.78 -26.98
CA ASN A 43 10.31 -2.54 -28.02
C ASN A 43 11.76 -2.06 -28.15
N GLY A 44 12.71 -3.01 -28.14
CA GLY A 44 14.14 -2.74 -28.21
C GLY A 44 14.77 -2.24 -26.92
N LEU A 45 14.03 -2.09 -25.82
CA LEU A 45 14.55 -1.72 -24.51
C LEU A 45 14.34 -2.83 -23.48
N PRO A 46 15.22 -2.94 -22.47
CA PRO A 46 14.93 -3.72 -21.28
C PRO A 46 13.64 -3.27 -20.60
N PHE A 47 13.02 -4.19 -19.84
CA PHE A 47 11.83 -3.88 -19.04
C PHE A 47 12.08 -2.67 -18.14
N ILE A 48 11.26 -1.62 -18.29
CA ILE A 48 11.39 -0.39 -17.52
C ILE A 48 10.57 -0.55 -16.25
N LYS A 49 11.24 -0.95 -15.16
CA LYS A 49 10.62 -1.09 -13.83
C LYS A 49 10.23 0.29 -13.29
N TYR A 50 8.99 0.41 -12.81
CA TYR A 50 8.54 1.52 -12.00
C TYR A 50 8.67 1.19 -10.49
N PHE A 51 8.02 0.12 -10.04
CA PHE A 51 8.09 -0.36 -8.67
C PHE A 51 8.10 -1.88 -8.65
N HIS A 52 8.26 -2.47 -7.47
CA HIS A 52 8.09 -3.91 -7.30
C HIS A 52 7.22 -4.22 -6.10
N THR A 53 6.70 -5.44 -6.07
CA THR A 53 5.80 -5.94 -5.03
C THR A 53 6.22 -7.33 -4.59
N CYS A 54 6.07 -7.60 -3.30
CA CYS A 54 6.10 -8.93 -2.72
C CYS A 54 4.66 -9.43 -2.56
N TYR A 55 4.32 -10.55 -3.20
CA TYR A 55 2.96 -11.06 -3.26
C TYR A 55 2.89 -12.54 -2.85
N ASP A 56 1.95 -12.85 -1.98
CA ASP A 56 1.61 -14.21 -1.58
C ASP A 56 0.60 -14.79 -2.56
N ASN A 57 1.09 -15.56 -3.54
CA ASN A 57 0.24 -16.22 -4.54
C ASN A 57 -0.73 -17.21 -3.89
N GLU A 58 -0.31 -17.88 -2.81
CA GLU A 58 -1.10 -18.91 -2.14
C GLU A 58 -2.29 -18.32 -1.42
N LYS A 59 -2.11 -17.13 -0.83
CA LYS A 59 -3.15 -16.36 -0.14
C LYS A 59 -3.87 -15.36 -1.03
N SER A 60 -3.38 -15.09 -2.24
CA SER A 60 -3.85 -13.97 -3.07
C SER A 60 -3.77 -12.62 -2.33
N SER A 61 -2.72 -12.40 -1.55
CA SER A 61 -2.52 -11.24 -0.68
C SER A 61 -1.22 -10.49 -1.03
N ALA A 62 -1.27 -9.16 -1.07
CA ALA A 62 -0.06 -8.34 -1.14
C ALA A 62 0.64 -8.28 0.23
N ILE A 63 1.97 -8.36 0.24
CA ILE A 63 2.78 -8.28 1.47
C ILE A 63 3.42 -6.91 1.60
N TYR A 64 4.13 -6.46 0.56
CA TYR A 64 4.68 -5.10 0.48
C TYR A 64 4.90 -4.67 -0.97
N SER A 65 5.05 -3.36 -1.18
CA SER A 65 5.62 -2.78 -2.39
C SER A 65 6.79 -1.87 -2.03
N GLU A 66 7.65 -1.60 -3.02
CA GLU A 66 8.74 -0.65 -2.92
C GLU A 66 8.87 0.16 -4.22
N HIS A 67 8.91 1.48 -4.06
CA HIS A 67 9.11 2.45 -5.13
C HIS A 67 10.04 3.60 -4.71
N PHE A 68 10.45 4.39 -5.68
CA PHE A 68 11.23 5.60 -5.47
C PHE A 68 10.36 6.84 -5.77
N LEU A 69 10.29 7.75 -4.82
CA LEU A 69 9.49 8.96 -4.87
C LEU A 69 10.39 10.15 -5.22
N SER A 70 10.29 10.68 -6.44
CA SER A 70 11.15 11.78 -6.91
C SER A 70 10.61 13.15 -6.46
N GLY A 71 11.11 13.66 -5.34
CA GLY A 71 10.71 14.94 -4.78
C GLY A 71 10.80 16.12 -5.75
N ARG A 72 11.86 16.17 -6.56
CA ARG A 72 12.10 17.21 -7.58
C ARG A 72 10.98 17.31 -8.63
N SER A 73 10.35 16.18 -8.91
CA SER A 73 9.40 16.04 -10.02
C SER A 73 7.95 16.11 -9.58
N LEU A 74 7.67 15.91 -8.29
CA LEU A 74 6.29 15.80 -7.77
C LEU A 74 5.46 17.08 -7.98
N ASN A 75 6.06 18.27 -7.90
CA ASN A 75 5.35 19.53 -8.16
C ASN A 75 4.94 19.71 -9.64
N TYR A 76 5.52 18.90 -10.54
CA TYR A 76 5.25 18.92 -11.97
C TYR A 76 4.57 17.63 -12.44
N ALA A 77 4.06 16.83 -11.51
CA ALA A 77 3.37 15.59 -11.82
C ALA A 77 2.13 15.84 -12.69
N GLU A 78 1.91 14.98 -13.69
CA GLU A 78 0.68 14.96 -14.44
C GLU A 78 -0.47 14.49 -13.54
N ILE A 79 -1.44 15.37 -13.29
CA ILE A 79 -2.63 15.04 -12.50
C ILE A 79 -3.76 14.66 -13.45
N ASN A 80 -4.15 13.39 -13.43
CA ASN A 80 -5.33 12.90 -14.12
C ASN A 80 -6.20 12.09 -13.15
N ASN A 81 -7.45 12.51 -13.01
CA ASN A 81 -8.41 11.86 -12.12
C ASN A 81 -9.12 10.66 -12.77
N ASN A 82 -8.81 10.33 -14.03
CA ASN A 82 -9.34 9.14 -14.71
C ASN A 82 -8.60 7.89 -14.26
N ARG A 83 -9.20 7.20 -13.28
CA ARG A 83 -8.65 6.00 -12.64
C ARG A 83 -9.08 4.74 -13.41
N PRO A 84 -8.15 3.87 -13.84
CA PRO A 84 -8.50 2.63 -14.51
C PRO A 84 -9.09 1.59 -13.53
N SER A 85 -9.70 0.54 -14.07
CA SER A 85 -10.07 -0.63 -13.27
C SER A 85 -8.86 -1.45 -12.85
N PHE A 86 -8.92 -2.08 -11.67
CA PHE A 86 -7.87 -2.99 -11.22
C PHE A 86 -7.77 -4.24 -12.07
N LYS A 87 -6.54 -4.65 -12.38
CA LYS A 87 -6.22 -5.81 -13.22
C LYS A 87 -5.31 -6.82 -12.52
N LEU A 88 -5.38 -8.07 -12.96
CA LEU A 88 -4.50 -9.16 -12.48
C LEU A 88 -3.10 -9.10 -13.11
N GLY A 89 -2.98 -8.64 -14.36
CA GLY A 89 -1.68 -8.51 -15.02
C GLY A 89 -0.97 -9.83 -15.34
N GLY A 90 -1.72 -10.92 -15.48
CA GLY A 90 -1.17 -12.24 -15.79
C GLY A 90 -0.88 -13.12 -14.57
N ILE A 91 -1.06 -12.60 -13.34
CA ILE A 91 -1.00 -13.46 -12.15
C ILE A 91 -2.25 -14.35 -12.09
N THR A 92 -2.05 -15.59 -11.67
CA THR A 92 -3.15 -16.49 -11.32
C THR A 92 -3.68 -16.12 -9.94
N SER A 93 -5.00 -16.00 -9.80
CA SER A 93 -5.64 -15.88 -8.50
C SER A 93 -6.66 -16.99 -8.31
N LYS A 94 -6.71 -17.54 -7.09
CA LYS A 94 -7.67 -18.58 -6.69
C LYS A 94 -9.08 -18.03 -6.49
N VAL A 95 -9.24 -16.70 -6.52
CA VAL A 95 -10.50 -16.00 -6.29
C VAL A 95 -10.71 -14.92 -7.34
N ARG A 96 -11.96 -14.57 -7.59
CA ARG A 96 -12.30 -13.40 -8.40
C ARG A 96 -12.08 -12.13 -7.56
N LEU A 97 -10.87 -11.58 -7.59
CA LEU A 97 -10.49 -10.44 -6.75
C LEU A 97 -11.45 -9.25 -6.87
N ALA A 98 -11.94 -8.92 -8.06
CA ALA A 98 -12.92 -7.84 -8.22
C ALA A 98 -14.23 -8.08 -7.41
N SER A 99 -14.66 -9.33 -7.27
CA SER A 99 -15.89 -9.71 -6.57
C SER A 99 -15.75 -9.67 -5.06
N VAL A 100 -14.63 -10.14 -4.51
CA VAL A 100 -14.44 -10.22 -3.05
C VAL A 100 -14.36 -8.85 -2.38
N TYR A 101 -14.01 -7.81 -3.14
CA TYR A 101 -13.99 -6.42 -2.70
C TYR A 101 -15.36 -5.71 -2.79
N THR A 102 -16.41 -6.36 -3.29
CA THR A 102 -17.76 -5.74 -3.28
C THR A 102 -18.34 -5.74 -1.88
N GLN A 103 -19.10 -4.69 -1.51
CA GLN A 103 -19.70 -4.59 -0.17
C GLN A 103 -20.65 -5.76 0.13
N ASN A 104 -21.44 -6.21 -0.86
CA ASN A 104 -22.33 -7.35 -0.69
C ASN A 104 -21.55 -8.63 -0.37
N HIS A 105 -20.48 -8.92 -1.14
CA HIS A 105 -19.64 -10.09 -0.84
C HIS A 105 -18.98 -9.98 0.54
N GLN A 106 -18.52 -8.78 0.92
CA GLN A 106 -17.95 -8.55 2.25
C GLN A 106 -18.96 -8.82 3.35
N TYR A 107 -20.19 -8.33 3.19
CA TYR A 107 -21.28 -8.56 4.14
C TYR A 107 -21.56 -10.05 4.30
N ASP A 108 -21.81 -10.77 3.20
CA ASP A 108 -22.08 -12.21 3.20
C ASP A 108 -20.92 -13.01 3.83
N ARG A 109 -19.68 -12.59 3.54
CA ARG A 109 -18.49 -13.23 4.10
C ARG A 109 -18.38 -13.00 5.61
N PHE A 110 -18.64 -11.77 6.07
CA PHE A 110 -18.59 -11.42 7.48
C PHE A 110 -19.72 -12.09 8.26
N GLU A 111 -20.92 -12.19 7.71
CA GLU A 111 -22.05 -12.91 8.33
C GLU A 111 -21.67 -14.37 8.59
N LYS A 112 -21.10 -15.05 7.59
CA LYS A 112 -20.63 -16.43 7.73
C LYS A 112 -19.52 -16.60 8.77
N ILE A 113 -18.53 -15.69 8.81
CA ILE A 113 -17.40 -15.80 9.74
C ILE A 113 -17.81 -15.43 11.17
N LEU A 114 -18.63 -14.39 11.33
CA LEU A 114 -18.95 -13.80 12.62
C LEU A 114 -20.21 -14.41 13.26
N GLY A 115 -20.98 -15.20 12.52
CA GLY A 115 -22.07 -16.03 13.02
C GLY A 115 -23.47 -15.41 12.93
N SER A 116 -23.61 -14.16 12.49
CA SER A 116 -24.94 -13.56 12.22
C SER A 116 -24.88 -12.29 11.35
N SER A 117 -26.00 -12.00 10.69
CA SER A 117 -26.25 -10.76 9.96
C SER A 117 -26.14 -9.51 10.85
N THR A 118 -26.65 -9.58 12.08
CA THR A 118 -26.54 -8.50 13.07
C THR A 118 -25.08 -8.21 13.40
N GLN A 119 -24.26 -9.25 13.65
CA GLN A 119 -22.85 -9.07 13.96
C GLN A 119 -22.08 -8.52 12.75
N ALA A 120 -22.37 -9.00 11.53
CA ALA A 120 -21.75 -8.48 10.31
C ALA A 120 -22.06 -7.00 10.05
N SER A 121 -23.31 -6.58 10.29
CA SER A 121 -23.77 -5.21 10.01
C SER A 121 -23.09 -4.13 10.87
N GLN A 122 -22.51 -4.52 12.01
CA GLN A 122 -21.70 -3.63 12.84
C GLN A 122 -20.41 -3.20 12.14
N TYR A 123 -19.89 -4.06 11.24
CA TYR A 123 -18.61 -3.86 10.58
C TYR A 123 -18.76 -3.48 9.12
N VAL A 124 -19.63 -4.16 8.37
CA VAL A 124 -19.83 -3.94 6.94
C VAL A 124 -21.20 -3.35 6.66
N ASN A 125 -21.23 -2.16 6.08
CA ASN A 125 -22.43 -1.45 5.66
C ASN A 125 -22.08 -0.41 4.58
N SER A 126 -23.05 0.41 4.17
CA SER A 126 -22.86 1.39 3.08
C SER A 126 -21.72 2.39 3.31
N SER A 127 -21.39 2.72 4.56
CA SER A 127 -20.33 3.66 4.94
C SER A 127 -19.08 2.99 5.51
N SER A 128 -19.14 1.70 5.83
CA SER A 128 -18.03 0.92 6.40
C SER A 128 -17.76 -0.33 5.56
N TYR A 129 -16.64 -0.34 4.86
CA TYR A 129 -16.24 -1.44 3.98
C TYR A 129 -14.73 -1.43 3.73
N LEU A 130 -14.21 -2.55 3.25
CA LEU A 130 -12.81 -2.71 2.86
C LEU A 130 -12.63 -2.28 1.39
N ALA A 131 -11.79 -1.29 1.17
CA ALA A 131 -11.38 -0.83 -0.13
C ALA A 131 -10.08 -1.48 -0.59
N LYS A 132 -9.80 -1.35 -1.89
CA LYS A 132 -8.54 -1.74 -2.53
C LYS A 132 -7.47 -0.68 -2.21
N GLY A 133 -6.92 -0.73 -0.99
CA GLY A 133 -5.92 0.23 -0.53
C GLY A 133 -4.58 -0.02 -1.21
N HIS A 134 -4.08 0.97 -1.96
CA HIS A 134 -2.81 0.86 -2.66
C HIS A 134 -1.63 0.79 -1.67
N LEU A 135 -0.61 -0.01 -1.99
CA LEU A 135 0.67 0.00 -1.29
C LEU A 135 1.59 1.07 -1.91
N THR A 136 1.80 1.02 -3.22
CA THR A 136 2.35 2.15 -4.00
C THR A 136 1.17 2.96 -4.54
N PRO A 137 0.89 4.17 -4.01
CA PRO A 137 -0.29 4.94 -4.38
C PRO A 137 -0.13 5.60 -5.75
N ASP A 138 -1.25 5.83 -6.44
CA ASP A 138 -1.26 6.52 -7.74
C ASP A 138 -0.80 7.98 -7.62
N GLY A 139 -1.07 8.64 -6.50
CA GLY A 139 -0.61 10.00 -6.20
C GLY A 139 0.90 10.17 -6.05
N ASP A 140 1.68 9.08 -5.99
CA ASP A 140 3.15 9.12 -5.98
C ASP A 140 3.74 9.08 -7.41
N ALA A 141 2.91 8.86 -8.43
CA ALA A 141 3.34 8.84 -9.82
C ALA A 141 3.49 10.24 -10.41
N ILE A 142 4.51 10.43 -11.25
CA ILE A 142 4.76 11.70 -11.96
C ILE A 142 4.04 11.73 -13.32
N MET A 143 3.74 10.56 -13.88
CA MET A 143 3.10 10.41 -15.20
C MET A 143 1.78 9.64 -15.07
N ASN A 144 0.82 9.93 -15.95
CA ASN A 144 -0.47 9.24 -15.99
C ASN A 144 -0.35 7.72 -16.23
N SER A 145 0.62 7.29 -17.06
CA SER A 145 0.88 5.87 -17.30
C SER A 145 1.43 5.15 -16.05
N TRP A 146 2.17 5.87 -15.21
CA TRP A 146 2.72 5.36 -13.95
C TRP A 146 1.62 5.29 -12.88
N ALA A 147 0.75 6.29 -12.81
CA ALA A 147 -0.46 6.25 -11.98
C ALA A 147 -1.34 5.06 -12.37
N ALA A 148 -1.60 4.86 -13.66
CA ALA A 148 -2.35 3.70 -14.15
C ALA A 148 -1.65 2.34 -13.85
N ALA A 149 -0.33 2.33 -13.68
CA ALA A 149 0.44 1.14 -13.33
C ALA A 149 0.27 0.71 -11.87
N THR A 150 -0.27 1.54 -10.98
CA THR A 150 -0.52 1.13 -9.58
C THR A 150 -1.78 0.28 -9.43
N TYR A 151 -2.65 0.23 -10.45
CA TYR A 151 -3.94 -0.47 -10.46
C TYR A 151 -3.83 -1.97 -10.77
N PHE A 152 -2.82 -2.64 -10.23
CA PHE A 152 -2.78 -4.11 -10.19
C PHE A 152 -3.22 -4.61 -8.82
N PHE A 153 -3.97 -5.71 -8.77
CA PHE A 153 -4.42 -6.29 -7.50
C PHE A 153 -3.26 -6.74 -6.58
N ILE A 154 -2.10 -7.01 -7.16
CA ILE A 154 -0.87 -7.34 -6.44
C ILE A 154 -0.30 -6.14 -5.66
N ASN A 155 -0.72 -4.91 -6.00
CA ASN A 155 -0.33 -3.68 -5.30
C ASN A 155 -1.40 -3.20 -4.30
N VAL A 156 -2.37 -4.05 -3.92
CA VAL A 156 -3.40 -3.64 -2.96
C VAL A 156 -3.56 -4.62 -1.80
N ALA A 157 -3.86 -4.05 -0.64
CA ALA A 157 -4.34 -4.79 0.53
C ALA A 157 -5.74 -4.30 0.93
N PRO A 158 -6.59 -5.15 1.55
CA PRO A 158 -7.85 -4.70 2.11
C PRO A 158 -7.64 -3.66 3.21
N GLN A 159 -8.10 -2.43 2.98
CA GLN A 159 -8.05 -1.37 3.99
C GLN A 159 -9.45 -0.89 4.29
N TRP A 160 -9.78 -0.66 5.56
CA TRP A 160 -11.06 -0.02 5.87
C TRP A 160 -11.11 1.34 5.19
N GLN A 161 -12.18 1.62 4.44
CA GLN A 161 -12.24 2.82 3.60
C GLN A 161 -12.03 4.10 4.40
N ILE A 162 -12.56 4.16 5.62
CA ILE A 162 -12.40 5.31 6.53
C ILE A 162 -10.94 5.50 6.99
N ILE A 163 -10.13 4.43 6.99
CA ILE A 163 -8.70 4.45 7.29
C ILE A 163 -7.90 4.84 6.05
N ASN A 164 -8.18 4.18 4.92
CA ASN A 164 -7.58 4.45 3.61
C ASN A 164 -7.72 5.94 3.22
N ALA A 165 -8.93 6.49 3.34
CA ALA A 165 -9.22 7.91 3.09
C ALA A 165 -8.96 8.82 4.31
N GLY A 166 -8.57 8.24 5.44
CA GLY A 166 -8.31 8.91 6.71
C GLY A 166 -6.82 9.15 6.93
N ASN A 167 -6.29 8.59 8.01
CA ASN A 167 -4.89 8.81 8.39
C ASN A 167 -3.91 8.18 7.40
N TRP A 168 -4.29 7.13 6.68
CA TRP A 168 -3.42 6.54 5.67
C TRP A 168 -3.11 7.54 4.54
N LEU A 169 -4.13 8.21 4.00
CA LEU A 169 -3.96 9.29 3.02
C LEU A 169 -3.14 10.47 3.59
N ARG A 170 -3.28 10.78 4.89
CA ARG A 170 -2.49 11.84 5.54
C ARG A 170 -1.00 11.50 5.56
N ILE A 171 -0.65 10.24 5.87
CA ILE A 171 0.73 9.77 5.80
C ILE A 171 1.26 9.92 4.37
N GLU A 172 0.53 9.44 3.37
CA GLU A 172 0.94 9.54 1.96
C GLU A 172 1.20 11.00 1.55
N ASN A 173 0.30 11.92 1.91
CA ASN A 173 0.48 13.35 1.66
C ASN A 173 1.69 13.93 2.40
N ALA A 174 1.93 13.53 3.65
CA ALA A 174 3.07 14.01 4.42
C ALA A 174 4.40 13.51 3.83
N VAL A 175 4.47 12.25 3.42
CA VAL A 175 5.66 11.68 2.75
C VAL A 175 5.97 12.40 1.43
N ARG A 176 4.94 12.72 0.62
CA ARG A 176 5.12 13.55 -0.58
C ARG A 176 5.70 14.92 -0.25
N LYS A 177 5.21 15.60 0.79
CA LYS A 177 5.75 16.89 1.25
C LYS A 177 7.22 16.80 1.65
N VAL A 178 7.61 15.73 2.36
CA VAL A 178 9.01 15.51 2.74
C VAL A 178 9.90 15.35 1.52
N ALA A 179 9.51 14.50 0.56
CA ALA A 179 10.28 14.32 -0.66
C ALA A 179 10.45 15.65 -1.42
N ILE A 180 9.38 16.43 -1.57
CA ILE A 180 9.40 17.76 -2.20
C ILE A 180 10.36 18.71 -1.48
N ARG A 181 10.26 18.79 -0.14
CA ARG A 181 11.11 19.67 0.68
C ARG A 181 12.59 19.29 0.60
N LEU A 182 12.90 17.99 0.65
CA LEU A 182 14.26 17.49 0.46
C LEU A 182 14.79 17.80 -0.96
N ASN A 183 13.88 18.02 -1.92
CA ASN A 183 14.20 18.19 -3.32
C ASN A 183 15.08 17.04 -3.84
N ASP A 184 14.78 15.82 -3.38
CA ASP A 184 15.54 14.61 -3.68
C ASP A 184 14.62 13.39 -3.73
N THR A 185 15.19 12.24 -4.10
CA THR A 185 14.49 10.97 -4.19
C THR A 185 14.46 10.29 -2.83
N VAL A 186 13.27 9.84 -2.44
CA VAL A 186 13.05 9.08 -1.21
C VAL A 186 12.63 7.67 -1.57
N ARG A 187 13.27 6.67 -0.96
CA ARG A 187 12.90 5.27 -1.11
C ARG A 187 11.73 4.97 -0.17
N VAL A 188 10.64 4.45 -0.72
CA VAL A 188 9.40 4.19 0.04
C VAL A 188 9.05 2.72 -0.06
N LEU A 189 8.86 2.08 1.09
CA LEU A 189 8.33 0.73 1.18
C LEU A 189 7.02 0.79 1.94
N THR A 190 6.00 0.10 1.43
CA THR A 190 4.68 0.07 2.05
C THR A 190 4.19 -1.35 2.12
N GLY A 191 3.67 -1.79 3.26
CA GLY A 191 3.20 -3.16 3.38
C GLY A 191 2.29 -3.37 4.55
N VAL A 192 2.07 -4.66 4.83
CA VAL A 192 1.13 -5.12 5.83
C VAL A 192 1.81 -5.97 6.90
N HIS A 193 1.19 -6.07 8.08
CA HIS A 193 1.64 -6.97 9.14
C HIS A 193 0.45 -7.52 9.93
N ASP A 194 0.51 -8.81 10.27
CA ASP A 194 -0.56 -9.63 10.86
C ASP A 194 -1.89 -9.63 10.09
N VAL A 195 -2.80 -10.50 10.51
CA VAL A 195 -4.16 -10.60 9.97
C VAL A 195 -5.16 -10.13 11.03
N LEU A 196 -6.12 -9.30 10.61
CA LEU A 196 -7.14 -8.73 11.47
C LEU A 196 -8.04 -9.83 12.04
N GLN A 197 -8.35 -9.69 13.34
CA GLN A 197 -9.36 -10.49 14.02
C GLN A 197 -10.48 -9.58 14.52
N LEU A 198 -11.71 -10.08 14.51
CA LEU A 198 -12.88 -9.41 15.07
C LEU A 198 -13.66 -10.40 15.94
N PRO A 199 -14.40 -9.93 16.96
CA PRO A 199 -15.22 -10.81 17.79
C PRO A 199 -16.43 -11.34 17.01
N ASN A 200 -16.66 -12.64 17.08
CA ASN A 200 -17.90 -13.27 16.64
C ASN A 200 -19.06 -13.01 17.63
N THR A 201 -20.23 -13.60 17.39
CA THR A 201 -21.40 -13.51 18.29
C THR A 201 -21.16 -13.98 19.72
N GLU A 202 -20.13 -14.80 19.96
CA GLU A 202 -19.74 -15.32 21.28
C GLU A 202 -18.61 -14.48 21.93
N GLY A 203 -18.17 -13.40 21.26
CA GLY A 203 -17.06 -12.56 21.71
C GLY A 203 -15.67 -13.15 21.43
N GLN A 204 -15.58 -14.31 20.78
CA GLN A 204 -14.31 -14.94 20.42
C GLN A 204 -13.67 -14.23 19.23
N GLN A 205 -12.37 -13.93 19.33
CA GLN A 205 -11.62 -13.32 18.24
C GLN A 205 -11.42 -14.34 17.10
N VAL A 206 -11.93 -14.02 15.92
CA VAL A 206 -11.82 -14.86 14.73
C VAL A 206 -11.11 -14.09 13.61
N THR A 207 -10.26 -14.78 12.86
CA THR A 207 -9.52 -14.20 11.74
C THR A 207 -10.46 -13.88 10.59
N ILE A 208 -10.37 -12.66 10.05
CA ILE A 208 -11.23 -12.19 8.96
C ILE A 208 -10.45 -12.13 7.66
N THR A 209 -11.08 -12.61 6.59
CA THR A 209 -10.52 -12.64 5.22
C THR A 209 -11.63 -12.33 4.21
N LEU A 210 -11.27 -11.71 3.08
CA LEU A 210 -12.26 -11.35 2.05
C LEU A 210 -12.78 -12.55 1.28
N SER A 211 -12.16 -13.74 1.39
CA SER A 211 -12.64 -14.96 0.75
C SER A 211 -12.46 -16.19 1.63
N GLU A 212 -13.04 -17.32 1.21
CA GLU A 212 -12.94 -18.60 1.90
C GLU A 212 -11.50 -19.14 1.90
N ASN A 213 -11.24 -20.18 2.71
CA ASN A 213 -9.92 -20.82 2.84
C ASN A 213 -8.79 -19.87 3.27
N GLY A 214 -9.14 -18.75 3.90
CA GLY A 214 -8.20 -17.74 4.37
C GLY A 214 -7.51 -16.98 3.23
N LEU A 215 -8.19 -16.82 2.08
CA LEU A 215 -7.69 -16.09 0.92
C LEU A 215 -8.07 -14.59 1.01
N VAL A 216 -7.18 -13.75 0.51
CA VAL A 216 -7.25 -12.28 0.55
C VAL A 216 -7.35 -11.79 1.99
N GLU A 217 -6.21 -11.85 2.67
CA GLU A 217 -6.09 -11.51 4.08
C GLU A 217 -6.34 -10.02 4.30
N ILE A 218 -7.09 -9.72 5.37
CA ILE A 218 -7.29 -8.35 5.81
C ILE A 218 -6.19 -8.05 6.83
N PRO A 219 -5.25 -7.15 6.54
CA PRO A 219 -4.14 -6.90 7.43
C PRO A 219 -4.60 -6.25 8.72
N LYS A 220 -3.97 -6.59 9.85
CA LYS A 220 -4.19 -5.89 11.13
C LYS A 220 -3.49 -4.54 11.15
N TRP A 221 -2.27 -4.50 10.59
CA TRP A 221 -1.43 -3.32 10.55
C TRP A 221 -1.01 -2.98 9.13
N LEU A 222 -1.01 -1.70 8.82
CA LEU A 222 -0.35 -1.12 7.66
C LEU A 222 0.95 -0.45 8.14
N TRP A 223 2.01 -0.55 7.35
CA TRP A 223 3.26 0.14 7.63
C TRP A 223 3.81 0.83 6.38
N LYS A 224 4.51 1.95 6.59
CA LYS A 224 5.22 2.68 5.53
C LYS A 224 6.59 3.10 6.02
N VAL A 225 7.62 2.57 5.40
CA VAL A 225 9.02 2.93 5.63
C VAL A 225 9.42 3.98 4.61
N VAL A 226 10.04 5.06 5.09
CA VAL A 226 10.48 6.19 4.27
C VAL A 226 11.97 6.39 4.55
N ILE A 227 12.81 6.23 3.54
CA ILE A 227 14.26 6.26 3.66
C ILE A 227 14.82 7.34 2.73
N HIS A 228 15.60 8.25 3.31
CA HIS A 228 16.44 9.16 2.56
C HIS A 228 17.89 8.67 2.65
N GLU A 229 18.35 8.02 1.59
CA GLU A 229 19.67 7.38 1.55
C GLU A 229 20.83 8.39 1.73
N PRO A 230 20.83 9.58 1.08
CA PRO A 230 21.93 10.54 1.22
C PRO A 230 22.18 11.02 2.66
N SER A 231 21.13 11.23 3.46
CA SER A 231 21.28 11.60 4.88
C SER A 231 21.32 10.40 5.83
N ASN A 232 21.28 9.17 5.30
CA ASN A 232 21.10 7.94 6.06
C ASN A 232 20.08 8.10 7.19
N SER A 233 18.87 8.54 6.85
CA SER A 233 17.78 8.74 7.79
C SER A 233 16.50 8.06 7.32
N ALA A 234 15.70 7.59 8.28
CA ALA A 234 14.46 6.89 7.99
C ALA A 234 13.38 7.13 9.05
N VAL A 235 12.14 6.97 8.66
CA VAL A 235 10.99 6.90 9.58
C VAL A 235 10.06 5.78 9.14
N VAL A 236 9.45 5.10 10.09
CA VAL A 236 8.44 4.06 9.83
C VAL A 236 7.12 4.49 10.42
N PHE A 237 6.09 4.65 9.60
CA PHE A 237 4.72 4.84 10.05
C PHE A 237 4.04 3.49 10.22
N ILE A 238 3.22 3.36 11.26
CA ILE A 238 2.37 2.19 11.50
C ILE A 238 0.97 2.68 11.77
N THR A 239 0.00 2.09 11.07
CA THR A 239 -1.43 2.40 11.19
C THR A 239 -2.20 1.13 11.51
N SER A 240 -3.02 1.16 12.55
CA SER A 240 -4.00 0.11 12.84
C SER A 240 -5.06 0.12 11.75
N ASN A 241 -5.27 -1.02 11.08
CA ASN A 241 -6.34 -1.22 10.11
C ASN A 241 -7.60 -1.76 10.80
N ASN A 242 -7.99 -1.14 11.92
CA ASN A 242 -9.18 -1.50 12.66
C ASN A 242 -9.88 -0.24 13.21
N PRO A 243 -10.93 0.28 12.55
CA PRO A 243 -11.63 1.48 13.00
C PRO A 243 -12.52 1.24 14.22
N PHE A 244 -12.66 0.00 14.66
CA PHE A 244 -13.49 -0.44 15.78
C PHE A 244 -12.68 -0.72 17.05
N ALA A 245 -11.34 -0.64 16.97
CA ALA A 245 -10.47 -0.84 18.11
C ALA A 245 -10.61 0.30 19.13
N ASN A 246 -10.51 -0.04 20.41
CA ASN A 246 -10.54 0.87 21.54
C ASN A 246 -9.33 0.71 22.47
N ILE A 247 -8.36 -0.15 22.12
CA ILE A 247 -7.16 -0.45 22.90
C ILE A 247 -5.92 0.04 22.14
N SER A 248 -5.00 0.66 22.89
CA SER A 248 -3.68 1.10 22.41
C SER A 248 -2.68 -0.06 22.37
N GLU A 249 -2.85 -0.94 21.38
CA GLU A 249 -1.76 -1.83 20.97
C GLU A 249 -0.77 -1.04 20.10
N ILE A 250 0.52 -1.14 20.41
CA ILE A 250 1.60 -0.59 19.60
C ILE A 250 2.67 -1.67 19.36
N LEU A 251 3.19 -1.74 18.15
CA LEU A 251 4.22 -2.68 17.73
C LEU A 251 5.63 -2.21 18.14
N CYS A 252 5.84 -0.90 18.24
CA CYS A 252 7.12 -0.31 18.60
C CYS A 252 6.94 1.05 19.28
N LYS A 253 8.02 1.54 19.89
CA LYS A 253 8.03 2.82 20.60
C LYS A 253 7.58 3.96 19.67
N ASN A 254 6.50 4.65 20.06
CA ASN A 254 6.04 5.84 19.36
C ASN A 254 7.02 7.00 19.58
N ILE A 255 7.60 7.50 18.49
CA ILE A 255 8.56 8.62 18.49
C ILE A 255 8.04 9.86 17.74
N CYS A 256 6.77 9.88 17.33
CA CYS A 256 6.25 10.96 16.47
C CYS A 256 6.34 12.34 17.07
N TYR A 257 6.02 12.48 18.37
CA TYR A 257 6.10 13.78 19.03
C TYR A 257 7.54 14.29 19.10
N LEU A 258 8.51 13.39 19.33
CA LEU A 258 9.92 13.73 19.47
C LEU A 258 10.56 14.18 18.15
N HIS A 259 10.02 13.76 17.01
CA HIS A 259 10.57 14.02 15.67
C HIS A 259 9.60 14.76 14.75
N SER A 260 8.73 15.59 15.34
CA SER A 260 7.81 16.49 14.62
C SER A 260 6.82 15.82 13.65
N TRP A 261 6.65 14.50 13.74
CA TRP A 261 5.69 13.73 12.94
C TRP A 261 4.29 13.62 13.55
N HIS A 262 4.10 14.17 14.75
CA HIS A 262 2.82 14.15 15.44
C HIS A 262 1.74 14.90 14.65
N GLN A 263 0.55 14.31 14.59
CA GLN A 263 -0.69 14.95 14.18
C GLN A 263 -1.77 14.51 15.18
N GLU A 264 -2.66 15.41 15.57
CA GLU A 264 -3.75 15.09 16.51
C GLU A 264 -4.65 13.99 15.93
N GLU A 265 -4.90 14.02 14.61
CA GLU A 265 -5.75 13.05 13.94
C GLU A 265 -5.21 11.63 13.98
N PHE A 266 -3.89 11.45 14.12
CA PHE A 266 -3.27 10.13 14.24
C PHE A 266 -3.76 9.35 15.47
N LEU A 267 -4.35 10.01 16.46
CA LEU A 267 -4.92 9.35 17.63
C LEU A 267 -6.37 8.85 17.41
N ASP A 268 -7.04 9.23 16.30
CA ASP A 268 -8.40 8.78 16.00
C ASP A 268 -8.41 7.37 15.39
N TYR A 269 -8.76 6.37 16.20
CA TYR A 269 -8.90 4.98 15.77
C TYR A 269 -9.84 4.81 14.58
N ARG A 270 -10.94 5.57 14.51
CA ARG A 270 -11.92 5.47 13.43
C ARG A 270 -11.31 5.83 12.07
N LYS A 271 -10.28 6.69 12.06
CA LYS A 271 -9.54 7.09 10.86
C LYS A 271 -8.21 6.34 10.71
N GLY A 272 -7.94 5.37 11.59
CA GLY A 272 -6.73 4.56 11.64
C GLY A 272 -5.72 5.14 12.61
N PHE A 273 -5.71 4.61 13.84
CA PHE A 273 -4.71 5.00 14.84
C PHE A 273 -3.31 4.80 14.27
N THR A 274 -2.52 5.88 14.27
CA THR A 274 -1.25 5.99 13.56
C THR A 274 -0.16 6.47 14.52
N TYR A 275 1.03 5.91 14.37
CA TYR A 275 2.23 6.37 15.06
C TYR A 275 3.44 6.07 14.19
N CYS A 276 4.62 6.45 14.67
CA CYS A 276 5.85 6.24 13.94
C CYS A 276 6.96 5.78 14.87
N CYS A 277 7.88 5.00 14.29
CA CYS A 277 8.96 4.32 14.95
C CYS A 277 10.27 4.56 14.20
N SER A 278 11.38 4.28 14.90
CA SER A 278 12.67 4.10 14.25
C SER A 278 12.63 2.87 13.34
N LEU A 279 13.44 2.87 12.28
CA LEU A 279 13.59 1.69 11.43
C LEU A 279 14.12 0.48 12.22
N ILE A 280 15.01 0.73 13.19
CA ILE A 280 15.60 -0.30 14.04
C ILE A 280 14.52 -0.99 14.87
N ASP A 281 13.63 -0.24 15.51
CA ASP A 281 12.58 -0.83 16.35
C ASP A 281 11.51 -1.52 15.51
N ALA A 282 11.14 -0.97 14.35
CA ALA A 282 10.20 -1.62 13.43
C ALA A 282 10.72 -2.98 12.95
N ARG A 283 12.03 -3.13 12.70
CA ARG A 283 12.63 -4.42 12.27
C ARG A 283 12.64 -5.50 13.36
N LYS A 284 12.57 -5.11 14.64
CA LYS A 284 12.47 -6.06 15.76
C LYS A 284 11.11 -6.75 15.83
N VAL A 285 10.09 -6.18 15.19
CA VAL A 285 8.70 -6.68 15.25
C VAL A 285 8.20 -7.16 13.89
N ILE A 286 8.54 -6.43 12.81
CA ILE A 286 8.23 -6.84 11.43
C ILE A 286 9.48 -7.48 10.82
N HIS A 287 9.72 -8.74 11.17
CA HIS A 287 10.96 -9.46 10.83
C HIS A 287 11.21 -9.65 9.33
N PHE A 288 10.18 -9.51 8.49
CA PHE A 288 10.28 -9.63 7.04
C PHE A 288 10.48 -8.30 6.31
N LEU A 289 10.69 -7.19 7.03
CA LEU A 289 11.01 -5.90 6.41
C LEU A 289 12.23 -6.03 5.50
N PRO A 290 12.10 -5.72 4.19
CA PRO A 290 13.14 -5.96 3.18
C PRO A 290 14.21 -4.84 3.16
N VAL A 291 14.60 -4.35 4.33
CA VAL A 291 15.60 -3.29 4.49
C VAL A 291 16.77 -3.85 5.27
N THR A 292 17.97 -3.81 4.70
CA THR A 292 19.20 -4.29 5.34
C THR A 292 20.03 -3.17 5.95
N ILE A 293 19.83 -1.93 5.48
CA ILE A 293 20.56 -0.74 5.92
C ILE A 293 20.37 -0.52 7.43
N ASN A 294 21.47 -0.21 8.12
CA ASN A 294 21.43 0.25 9.50
C ASN A 294 21.33 1.78 9.51
N THR A 295 20.10 2.28 9.66
CA THR A 295 19.78 3.70 9.63
C THR A 295 19.41 4.16 11.04
N PRO A 296 20.35 4.75 11.81
CA PRO A 296 20.09 5.20 13.17
C PRO A 296 19.39 6.56 13.23
N ALA A 297 19.54 7.41 12.21
CA ALA A 297 18.94 8.74 12.20
C ALA A 297 17.46 8.69 11.81
N ILE A 298 16.66 9.55 12.42
CA ILE A 298 15.23 9.68 12.11
C ILE A 298 15.06 10.71 11.00
N LEU A 299 14.30 10.35 9.97
CA LEU A 299 13.94 11.29 8.91
C LEU A 299 12.81 12.18 9.44
N GLU A 300 13.06 13.47 9.62
CA GLU A 300 12.09 14.46 10.11
C GLU A 300 11.34 15.16 8.96
N PRO A 301 10.11 15.66 9.18
CA PRO A 301 9.23 16.20 8.14
C PRO A 301 9.57 17.60 7.66
#